data_AF-A0A2R7RHH0-F1
#
_entry.id   AF-A0A2R7RHH0-F1
#
_cell.length_a   1.000
_cell.length_b   1.000
_cell.length_c   1.000
_cell.angle_alpha   90.00
_cell.angle_beta   90.00
_cell.angle_gamma   90.00
#
_symmetry.space_group_name_H-M   'P 1'
#
loop_
_entity.id
_entity.type
_entity.pdbx_description
1 polymer ?
#
loop_
_entity_poly.entity_id
_entity_poly.type
_entity_poly.pdbx_seq_one_letter_code
_entity_poly.pdbx_strand_id
1 'polypeptide(L)'
;MGAVQESNRQVLNDHGDDQHRKGFSRAASISLRLVQDEIDVLKEQMTGPGLSKSEQALYAHLDELKSKIESDFDRYWRGSGIDWRPRKPVVNAVARQTEES
;
A
#
# COMPACT_ATOMS: atom_id res chain seq x y z
N MET A 1 -14.09 7.50 -42.56
CA MET A 1 -13.02 8.11 -41.74
C MET A 1 -13.39 8.29 -40.25
N GLY A 2 -14.61 7.96 -39.78
CA GLY A 2 -14.98 8.13 -38.36
C GLY A 2 -14.57 7.00 -37.40
N ALA A 3 -14.53 5.75 -37.87
CA ALA A 3 -14.27 4.58 -37.01
C ALA A 3 -12.84 4.54 -36.41
N VAL A 4 -11.84 5.03 -37.16
CA VAL A 4 -10.43 5.05 -36.72
C VAL A 4 -10.20 6.11 -35.65
N GLN A 5 -10.91 7.24 -35.74
CA GLN A 5 -10.83 8.33 -34.78
C GLN A 5 -11.47 7.94 -33.44
N GLU A 6 -12.62 7.27 -33.47
CA GLU A 6 -13.29 6.74 -32.28
C GLU A 6 -12.43 5.67 -31.58
N SER A 7 -11.86 4.75 -32.36
CA SER A 7 -10.98 3.69 -31.84
C SER A 7 -9.71 4.24 -31.19
N ASN A 8 -9.08 5.26 -31.78
CA ASN A 8 -7.90 5.89 -31.19
C ASN A 8 -8.23 6.67 -29.91
N ARG A 9 -9.41 7.31 -29.85
CA ARG A 9 -9.90 7.98 -28.63
C ARG A 9 -10.14 6.98 -27.50
N GLN A 10 -10.71 5.83 -27.82
CA GLN A 10 -10.99 4.77 -26.85
C GLN A 10 -9.70 4.17 -26.29
N VAL A 11 -8.71 3.86 -27.14
CA VAL A 11 -7.40 3.37 -26.69
C VAL A 11 -6.66 4.37 -25.80
N LEU A 12 -6.73 5.67 -26.11
CA LEU A 12 -6.12 6.72 -25.29
C LEU A 12 -6.81 6.87 -23.93
N ASN A 13 -8.14 6.78 -23.89
CA ASN A 13 -8.90 6.81 -22.64
C ASN A 13 -8.60 5.57 -21.77
N ASP A 14 -8.61 4.38 -22.36
CA ASP A 14 -8.26 3.12 -21.67
C ASP A 14 -6.84 3.17 -21.10
N HIS A 15 -5.90 3.76 -21.86
CA HIS A 15 -4.52 3.94 -21.39
C HIS A 15 -4.42 4.93 -20.21
N GLY A 16 -5.17 6.03 -20.26
CA GLY A 16 -5.25 7.00 -19.18
C GLY A 16 -5.84 6.40 -17.90
N ASP A 17 -6.92 5.65 -18.02
CA ASP A 17 -7.55 4.96 -16.89
C ASP A 17 -6.62 3.92 -16.28
N ASP A 18 -5.89 3.15 -17.09
CA ASP A 18 -4.90 2.20 -16.59
C ASP A 18 -3.72 2.86 -15.87
N GLN A 19 -3.25 4.02 -16.34
CA GLN A 19 -2.20 4.77 -15.67
C GLN A 19 -2.68 5.35 -14.34
N HIS A 20 -3.90 5.90 -14.28
CA HIS A 20 -4.50 6.38 -13.04
C HIS A 20 -4.70 5.25 -12.03
N ARG A 21 -5.20 4.09 -12.46
CA ARG A 21 -5.36 2.89 -11.62
C ARG A 21 -4.03 2.44 -11.00
N LYS A 22 -2.97 2.36 -11.82
CA LYS A 22 -1.62 2.00 -11.37
C LYS A 22 -1.06 3.02 -10.38
N GLY A 23 -1.21 4.32 -10.67
CA GLY A 23 -0.74 5.39 -9.79
C GLY A 23 -1.41 5.35 -8.42
N PHE A 24 -2.75 5.25 -8.41
CA PHE A 24 -3.53 5.19 -7.18
C PHE A 24 -3.22 3.94 -6.35
N SER A 25 -3.16 2.76 -6.99
CA SER A 25 -2.80 1.51 -6.31
C SER A 25 -1.38 1.55 -5.72
N ARG A 26 -0.46 2.26 -6.38
CA ARG A 26 0.91 2.44 -5.88
C ARG A 26 0.96 3.40 -4.70
N ALA A 27 0.22 4.51 -4.74
CA ALA A 27 0.10 5.44 -3.62
C ALA A 27 -0.51 4.75 -2.39
N ALA A 28 -1.60 4.00 -2.60
CA ALA A 28 -2.24 3.14 -1.60
C ALA A 28 -1.24 2.21 -0.91
N SER A 29 -0.45 1.50 -1.72
CA SER A 29 0.56 0.56 -1.24
C SER A 29 1.66 1.25 -0.43
N ILE A 30 2.11 2.44 -0.84
CA ILE A 30 3.13 3.21 -0.10
C ILE A 30 2.58 3.66 1.26
N SER A 31 1.38 4.23 1.28
CA SER A 31 0.76 4.72 2.52
C SER A 31 0.53 3.58 3.52
N LEU A 32 -0.02 2.45 3.07
CA LEU A 32 -0.22 1.29 3.94
C LEU A 32 1.07 0.70 4.46
N ARG A 33 2.13 0.72 3.64
CA ARG A 33 3.45 0.25 4.07
C ARG A 33 4.01 1.11 5.20
N LEU A 34 3.95 2.44 5.06
CA LEU A 34 4.43 3.34 6.12
C LEU A 34 3.69 3.12 7.45
N VAL A 35 2.36 2.96 7.39
CA VAL A 35 1.56 2.66 8.58
C VAL A 35 1.93 1.29 9.16
N GLN A 36 2.11 0.28 8.31
CA GLN A 36 2.49 -1.07 8.75
C GLN A 36 3.88 -1.10 9.39
N ASP A 37 4.86 -0.40 8.82
CA ASP A 37 6.23 -0.34 9.32
C ASP A 37 6.25 0.26 10.74
N GLU A 38 5.50 1.34 11.00
CA GLU A 38 5.36 1.92 12.34
C GLU A 38 4.64 0.99 13.33
N ILE A 39 3.58 0.30 12.89
CA ILE A 39 2.91 -0.74 13.68
C ILE A 39 3.88 -1.86 14.05
N ASP A 40 4.73 -2.28 13.13
CA ASP A 40 5.68 -3.38 13.35
C ASP A 40 6.78 -2.98 14.34
N VAL A 41 7.27 -1.73 14.30
CA VAL A 41 8.17 -1.18 15.33
C VAL A 41 7.53 -1.22 16.71
N LEU A 42 6.27 -0.79 16.83
CA LEU A 42 5.54 -0.83 18.11
C LEU A 42 5.31 -2.27 18.60
N LYS A 43 5.03 -3.21 17.68
CA LYS A 43 4.92 -4.64 18.02
C LYS A 43 6.24 -5.24 18.49
N GLU A 44 7.36 -4.85 17.88
CA GLU A 44 8.68 -5.29 18.34
C GLU A 44 8.95 -4.80 19.77
N GLN A 45 8.63 -3.54 20.08
CA GLN A 45 8.75 -2.99 21.43
C GLN A 45 7.86 -3.71 22.46
N MET A 46 6.67 -4.19 22.06
CA MET A 46 5.81 -5.02 22.91
C MET A 46 6.45 -6.35 23.32
N THR A 47 7.42 -6.87 22.54
CA THR A 47 8.18 -8.07 22.93
C THR A 47 9.25 -7.78 23.99
N GLY A 48 9.60 -6.50 24.20
CA GLY A 48 10.59 -6.04 25.18
C GLY A 48 9.93 -5.39 26.40
N PRO A 49 10.31 -4.15 26.78
CA PRO A 49 9.80 -3.49 27.98
C PRO A 49 8.29 -3.14 27.92
N GLY A 50 7.66 -3.31 26.75
CA GLY A 50 6.28 -2.93 26.51
C GLY A 50 6.13 -1.47 26.09
N LEU A 51 4.93 -1.12 25.62
CA LEU A 51 4.60 0.24 25.17
C LEU A 51 4.17 1.14 26.32
N SER A 52 4.60 2.39 26.32
CA SER A 52 4.03 3.48 27.11
C SER A 52 2.57 3.75 26.73
N LYS A 53 1.83 4.49 27.58
CA LYS A 53 0.43 4.87 27.28
C LYS A 53 0.28 5.64 25.96
N SER A 54 1.23 6.54 25.66
CA SER A 54 1.23 7.30 24.40
C SER A 54 1.49 6.39 23.20
N GLU A 55 2.39 5.42 23.32
CA GLU A 55 2.68 4.45 22.26
C GLU A 55 1.52 3.48 22.05
N GLN A 56 0.81 3.08 23.10
CA GLN A 56 -0.41 2.28 23.00
C GLN A 56 -1.53 3.04 22.27
N ALA A 57 -1.69 4.33 22.57
CA ALA A 57 -2.66 5.19 21.87
C ALA A 57 -2.28 5.38 20.39
N LEU A 58 -0.98 5.57 20.12
CA LEU A 58 -0.46 5.65 18.75
C LEU A 58 -0.70 4.33 17.99
N TYR A 59 -0.39 3.19 18.61
CA TYR A 59 -0.65 1.87 18.02
C TYR A 59 -2.12 1.70 17.64
N ALA A 60 -3.05 2.00 18.55
CA ALA A 60 -4.48 1.89 18.29
C ALA A 60 -4.93 2.82 17.16
N HIS A 61 -4.41 4.05 17.12
CA HIS A 61 -4.70 5.00 16.06
C HIS A 61 -4.17 4.54 14.69
N LEU A 62 -2.96 4.00 14.64
CA LEU A 62 -2.36 3.47 13.40
C LEU A 62 -3.13 2.24 12.90
N ASP A 63 -3.55 1.35 13.78
CA ASP A 63 -4.35 0.16 13.43
C ASP A 63 -5.74 0.55 12.87
N GLU A 64 -6.40 1.54 13.47
CA GLU A 64 -7.65 2.12 12.96
C GLU A 64 -7.42 2.80 11.60
N LEU A 65 -6.37 3.61 11.47
CA LEU A 65 -6.03 4.30 10.23
C LEU A 65 -5.76 3.31 9.10
N LYS A 66 -5.00 2.24 9.38
CA LYS A 66 -4.77 1.15 8.42
C LYS A 66 -6.10 0.55 7.96
N SER A 67 -6.95 0.14 8.90
CA SER A 67 -8.25 -0.47 8.61
C SER A 67 -9.15 0.45 7.76
N LYS A 68 -9.14 1.76 8.06
CA LYS A 68 -9.89 2.76 7.30
C LYS A 68 -9.38 2.89 5.86
N ILE A 69 -8.06 2.98 5.69
CA ILE A 69 -7.43 3.04 4.37
C ILE A 69 -7.79 1.78 3.57
N GLU A 70 -7.71 0.60 4.16
CA GLU A 70 -8.07 -0.67 3.50
C GLU A 70 -9.55 -0.71 3.10
N SER A 71 -10.45 -0.28 3.99
CA SER A 71 -11.89 -0.20 3.71
C SER A 71 -12.23 0.77 2.59
N ASP A 72 -11.60 1.95 2.57
CA ASP A 72 -11.83 2.96 1.53
C ASP A 72 -11.36 2.46 0.16
N PHE A 73 -10.22 1.75 0.11
CA PHE A 73 -9.76 1.12 -1.13
C PHE A 73 -10.64 -0.04 -1.59
N ASP A 74 -11.06 -0.93 -0.68
CA ASP A 74 -12.01 -2.00 -1.00
C ASP A 74 -13.34 -1.45 -1.51
N ARG A 75 -13.81 -0.32 -0.97
CA ARG A 75 -15.00 0.37 -1.47
C ARG A 75 -14.78 0.96 -2.85
N TYR A 76 -13.66 1.63 -3.08
CA TYR A 76 -13.36 2.28 -4.36
C TYR A 76 -13.18 1.26 -5.49
N TRP A 77 -12.54 0.12 -5.21
CA TRP A 77 -12.26 -0.94 -6.18
C TRP A 77 -13.29 -2.07 -6.20
N ARG A 78 -14.38 -1.96 -5.44
CA ARG A 78 -15.45 -2.97 -5.42
C ARG A 78 -15.98 -3.24 -6.83
N GLY A 79 -15.97 -4.51 -7.24
CA GLY A 79 -16.48 -4.94 -8.54
C GLY A 79 -15.55 -4.66 -9.73
N SER A 80 -14.37 -4.06 -9.51
CA SER A 80 -13.38 -3.78 -10.57
C SER A 80 -12.42 -4.94 -10.87
N GLY A 81 -12.41 -5.98 -10.04
CA GLY A 81 -11.48 -7.11 -10.15
C GLY A 81 -10.01 -6.78 -9.84
N ILE A 82 -9.74 -5.55 -9.36
CA ILE A 82 -8.38 -5.10 -9.01
C ILE A 82 -8.01 -5.59 -7.63
N ASP A 83 -6.90 -6.33 -7.55
CA ASP A 83 -6.19 -6.54 -6.29
C ASP A 83 -5.27 -5.33 -6.04
N TRP A 84 -5.78 -4.38 -5.27
CA TRP A 84 -5.07 -3.15 -4.93
C TRP A 84 -4.12 -3.34 -3.74
N ARG A 85 -4.20 -4.48 -3.04
CA ARG A 85 -3.46 -4.71 -1.81
C ARG A 85 -1.96 -4.60 -2.05
N PRO A 86 -1.21 -3.98 -1.12
CA PRO A 86 0.23 -3.94 -1.23
C PRO A 86 0.76 -5.36 -1.35
N ARG A 87 1.61 -5.60 -2.36
CA ARG A 87 2.29 -6.88 -2.49
C ARG A 87 3.11 -7.10 -1.22
N LYS A 88 3.00 -8.30 -0.64
CA LYS A 88 3.87 -8.72 0.47
C LYS A 88 5.30 -8.38 0.11
N PRO A 89 6.09 -7.80 1.03
CA PRO A 89 7.50 -7.58 0.76
C PRO A 89 8.11 -8.92 0.35
N VAL A 90 8.74 -8.96 -0.82
CA VAL A 90 9.74 -9.98 -1.08
C VAL A 90 10.81 -9.69 -0.06
N VAL A 91 10.93 -10.55 0.95
CA VAL A 91 12.04 -10.49 1.91
C VAL A 91 13.29 -10.81 1.11
N ASN A 92 13.82 -9.83 0.39
CA ASN A 92 15.19 -9.86 -0.06
C ASN A 92 15.97 -9.72 1.22
N ALA A 93 16.31 -10.86 1.83
CA ALA A 93 17.30 -10.94 2.88
C ALA A 93 18.47 -10.07 2.40
N VAL A 94 18.63 -8.93 3.04
CA VAL A 94 19.80 -8.07 2.86
C VAL A 94 20.96 -8.98 3.21
N ALA A 95 21.67 -9.44 2.18
CA ALA A 95 22.96 -10.06 2.34
C ALA A 95 23.80 -9.01 3.08
N ARG A 96 23.95 -9.18 4.39
CA ARG A 96 24.99 -8.51 5.16
C ARG A 96 26.29 -8.90 4.47
N GLN A 97 26.84 -8.00 3.67
CA GLN A 97 28.25 -8.06 3.31
C GLN A 97 29.00 -7.85 4.62
N THR A 98 29.41 -8.97 5.21
CA THR A 98 30.51 -8.98 6.16
C THR A 98 31.76 -8.61 5.37
N GLU A 99 32.09 -7.32 5.33
CA GLU A 99 33.46 -6.91 5.00
C GLU A 99 34.32 -7.17 6.24
N GLU A 100 34.79 -8.41 6.36
CA GLU A 100 36.00 -8.76 7.11
C GLU A 100 37.14 -8.95 6.10
N SER A 101 38.02 -7.96 6.00
CA SER A 101 39.49 -8.09 5.90
C SER A 101 40.15 -6.74 5.65
#